data_AF-A0A915EQV9-F1
#
_entry.id   AF-A0A915EQV9-F1
#
_cell.length_a   1.000
_cell.length_b   1.000
_cell.length_c   1.000
_cell.angle_alpha   90.00
_cell.angle_beta   90.00
_cell.angle_gamma   90.00
#
_symmetry.space_group_name_H-M   'P 1'
#
loop_
_entity.id
_entity.type
_entity.pdbx_description
1 polymer ?
#
loop_
_entity_poly.entity_id
_entity_poly.type
_entity_poly.pdbx_seq_one_letter_code
_entity_poly.pdbx_strand_id
1 'polypeptide(L)'
;MLLVVPDFIQVYDSGADQIFASKDPVECHDDFNCQFAKIIHGLHSATEYSKADSNLNGIRPIQLRRVVGRGHYEFSTSKQQDVEQYIRHLFEIIDNNAPTGQNPVNAVRFVNVNRFEDIASTHVRYRKHDDYILPLTIPMAYARQSKDDPERKTISLKECISATFADEAMKMGSFPDYLLLQFKRFAYTATGEQEKLKVDVEEVDELDLTAYYSEGLQPGEQALPDDDQPKKTEVDENIVAQITAMDMVDLNAARRAVRITKNAGAEAAMNYLLDHFDDVPMEDEPAAQTTGPTNVQVRNGSGKYRLDGFISHIGSSPSSGHYVVHLKKNGTWYIYNDEKVAVSQNLPKSLGYVYLYKRV
;
A
#
# COMPACT_ATOMS: atom_id res chain seq x y z
N MET A 1 -3.79 15.24 -3.08
CA MET A 1 -3.72 14.70 -1.70
C MET A 1 -2.33 14.91 -1.12
N LEU A 2 -1.25 14.42 -1.73
CA LEU A 2 0.13 14.52 -1.20
C LEU A 2 0.61 15.94 -0.84
N LEU A 3 0.09 16.98 -1.51
CA LEU A 3 0.44 18.39 -1.23
C LEU A 3 0.09 18.89 0.18
N VAL A 4 -0.76 18.16 0.93
CA VAL A 4 -1.09 18.52 2.33
C VAL A 4 -0.14 17.88 3.35
N VAL A 5 0.77 17.02 2.88
CA VAL A 5 1.81 16.37 3.68
C VAL A 5 3.11 17.18 3.54
N PRO A 6 3.58 17.87 4.59
CA PRO A 6 4.72 18.79 4.51
C PRO A 6 6.00 18.15 3.98
N ASP A 7 6.25 16.88 4.29
CA ASP A 7 7.43 16.16 3.83
C ASP A 7 7.57 16.14 2.31
N PHE A 8 6.46 15.96 1.59
CA PHE A 8 6.45 15.98 0.12
C PHE A 8 6.76 17.38 -0.42
N ILE A 9 6.25 18.43 0.25
CA ILE A 9 6.54 19.83 -0.11
C ILE A 9 8.01 20.15 0.18
N GLN A 10 8.54 19.74 1.33
CA GLN A 10 9.92 19.99 1.70
C GLN A 10 10.91 19.39 0.68
N VAL A 11 10.67 18.15 0.24
CA VAL A 11 11.55 17.46 -0.70
C VAL A 11 11.37 17.96 -2.13
N TYR A 12 10.13 18.06 -2.62
CA TYR A 12 9.85 18.25 -4.05
C TYR A 12 9.42 19.67 -4.45
N ASP A 13 9.16 20.56 -3.49
CA ASP A 13 8.96 22.00 -3.74
C ASP A 13 10.13 22.82 -3.21
N SER A 14 10.38 22.78 -1.89
CA SER A 14 11.49 23.55 -1.29
C SER A 14 12.87 23.04 -1.72
N GLY A 15 12.99 21.74 -2.01
CA GLY A 15 14.21 21.11 -2.54
C GLY A 15 14.29 21.06 -4.07
N ALA A 16 13.33 21.64 -4.80
CA ALA A 16 13.22 21.47 -6.25
C ALA A 16 14.47 21.96 -7.01
N ASP A 17 15.07 23.08 -6.59
CA ASP A 17 16.29 23.63 -7.22
C ASP A 17 17.46 22.65 -7.15
N GLN A 18 17.62 21.94 -6.02
CA GLN A 18 18.67 20.94 -5.86
C GLN A 18 18.43 19.73 -6.75
N ILE A 19 17.16 19.30 -6.86
CA ILE A 19 16.77 18.20 -7.75
C ILE A 19 17.08 18.57 -9.20
N PHE A 20 16.68 19.76 -9.67
CA PHE A 20 16.94 20.21 -11.03
C PHE A 20 18.43 20.44 -11.32
N ALA A 21 19.20 20.89 -10.32
CA ALA A 21 20.65 21.06 -10.47
C ALA A 21 21.43 19.73 -10.45
N SER A 22 20.83 18.64 -9.96
CA SER A 22 21.49 17.33 -9.85
C SER A 22 21.59 16.55 -11.16
N LYS A 23 20.91 17.02 -12.22
CA LYS A 23 20.79 16.34 -13.51
C LYS A 23 20.94 17.32 -14.66
N ASP A 24 21.41 16.83 -15.80
CA ASP A 24 21.38 17.62 -17.02
C ASP A 24 19.92 17.88 -17.46
N PRO A 25 19.61 19.05 -18.06
CA PRO A 25 18.23 19.40 -18.45
C PRO A 25 17.54 18.35 -19.34
N VAL A 26 18.31 17.68 -20.20
CA VAL A 26 17.79 16.63 -21.09
C VAL A 26 17.44 15.37 -20.31
N GLU A 27 18.28 14.98 -19.35
CA GLU A 27 18.03 13.81 -18.49
C GLU A 27 16.82 14.01 -17.59
N CYS A 28 16.60 15.25 -17.11
CA CYS A 28 15.44 15.59 -16.31
C CYS A 28 14.10 15.25 -17.00
N HIS A 29 14.03 15.11 -18.33
CA HIS A 29 12.81 14.70 -19.04
C HIS A 29 12.37 13.26 -18.74
N ASP A 30 13.30 12.41 -18.35
CA ASP A 30 13.09 10.99 -18.08
C ASP A 30 13.37 10.61 -16.62
N ASP A 31 13.89 11.54 -15.82
CA ASP A 31 14.12 11.39 -14.39
C ASP A 31 12.83 11.58 -13.57
N PHE A 32 12.56 10.66 -12.65
CA PHE A 32 11.37 10.71 -11.78
C PHE A 32 11.38 11.93 -10.86
N ASN A 33 12.48 12.19 -10.17
CA ASN A 33 12.56 13.28 -9.20
C ASN A 33 12.38 14.64 -9.88
N CYS A 34 13.01 14.87 -11.04
CA CYS A 34 12.79 16.10 -11.82
C CYS A 34 11.31 16.24 -12.22
N GLN A 35 10.68 15.18 -12.75
CA GLN A 35 9.29 15.27 -13.20
C GLN A 35 8.30 15.41 -12.04
N PHE A 36 8.56 14.77 -10.90
CA PHE A 36 7.70 14.86 -9.73
C PHE A 36 7.85 16.23 -9.05
N ALA A 37 9.09 16.73 -8.88
CA ALA A 37 9.36 18.08 -8.38
C ALA A 37 8.68 19.15 -9.24
N LYS A 38 8.78 19.04 -10.57
CA LYS A 38 8.08 19.94 -11.51
C LYS A 38 6.58 20.03 -11.25
N ILE A 39 5.91 18.90 -10.99
CA ILE A 39 4.47 18.89 -10.73
C ILE A 39 4.14 19.41 -9.33
N ILE A 40 4.88 19.00 -8.30
CA ILE A 40 4.66 19.45 -6.93
C ILE A 40 4.89 20.97 -6.83
N HIS A 41 6.01 21.46 -7.35
CA HIS A 41 6.33 22.88 -7.40
C HIS A 41 5.28 23.67 -8.21
N GLY A 42 4.88 23.19 -9.40
CA GLY A 42 3.87 23.85 -10.22
C GLY A 42 2.50 23.96 -9.57
N LEU A 43 2.11 22.99 -8.73
CA LEU A 43 0.85 22.99 -7.99
C LEU A 43 0.90 23.77 -6.67
N HIS A 44 2.05 23.77 -6.00
CA HIS A 44 2.22 24.40 -4.68
C HIS A 44 2.54 25.90 -4.78
N SER A 45 3.31 26.30 -5.80
CA SER A 45 3.71 27.69 -6.04
C SER A 45 2.50 28.58 -6.39
N ALA A 46 1.88 29.14 -5.35
CA ALA A 46 0.77 30.08 -5.49
C ALA A 46 1.17 31.42 -6.15
N THR A 47 2.47 31.69 -6.26
CA THR A 47 3.02 32.98 -6.71
C THR A 47 3.56 32.97 -8.13
N GLU A 48 3.86 31.81 -8.71
CA GLU A 48 4.55 31.72 -10.00
C GLU A 48 3.67 31.11 -11.08
N TYR A 49 3.13 29.91 -10.83
CA TYR A 49 2.40 29.14 -11.83
C TYR A 49 0.90 29.00 -11.49
N SER A 50 0.54 28.78 -10.23
CA SER A 50 -0.85 28.62 -9.79
C SER A 50 -1.47 29.95 -9.34
N LYS A 51 -1.65 30.89 -10.26
CA LYS A 51 -2.20 32.24 -10.01
C LYS A 51 -3.71 32.29 -10.25
N ALA A 52 -4.45 32.95 -9.35
CA ALA A 52 -5.86 33.27 -9.58
C ALA A 52 -6.02 34.12 -10.85
N ASP A 53 -7.08 33.85 -11.63
CA ASP A 53 -7.47 34.58 -12.84
C ASP A 53 -6.42 34.63 -13.97
N SER A 54 -5.44 33.72 -13.98
CA SER A 54 -4.48 33.57 -15.07
C SER A 54 -5.13 32.87 -16.29
N ASN A 55 -4.56 33.07 -17.48
CA ASN A 55 -4.94 32.30 -18.68
C ASN A 55 -4.31 30.89 -18.69
N LEU A 56 -3.42 30.60 -17.74
CA LEU A 56 -2.66 29.36 -17.63
C LEU A 56 -3.04 28.62 -16.33
N ASN A 57 -4.32 28.25 -16.18
CA ASN A 57 -4.85 27.67 -14.93
C ASN A 57 -4.82 26.14 -14.88
N GLY A 58 -3.92 25.48 -15.62
CA GLY A 58 -3.91 24.02 -15.70
C GLY A 58 -2.52 23.43 -15.88
N ILE A 59 -2.32 22.25 -15.30
CA ILE A 59 -1.12 21.44 -15.50
C ILE A 59 -1.47 20.22 -16.36
N ARG A 60 -0.50 19.77 -17.18
CA ARG A 60 -0.62 18.54 -17.96
C ARG A 60 0.53 17.61 -17.61
N PRO A 61 0.34 16.64 -16.69
CA PRO A 61 1.40 15.79 -16.17
C PRO A 61 1.78 14.64 -17.14
N ILE A 62 1.91 14.93 -18.44
CA ILE A 62 2.17 13.92 -19.48
C ILE A 62 3.53 13.24 -19.26
N GLN A 63 4.56 14.04 -18.98
CA GLN A 63 5.92 13.53 -18.73
C GLN A 63 5.99 12.72 -17.44
N LEU A 64 5.39 13.21 -16.34
CA LEU A 64 5.32 12.46 -15.10
C LEU A 64 4.57 11.12 -15.28
N ARG A 65 3.42 11.14 -15.96
CA ARG A 65 2.66 9.93 -16.26
C ARG A 65 3.49 8.91 -17.05
N ARG A 66 4.27 9.38 -18.04
CA ARG A 66 5.18 8.53 -18.82
C ARG A 66 6.26 7.89 -17.94
N VAL A 67 6.89 8.67 -17.06
CA VAL A 67 7.98 8.19 -16.19
C VAL A 67 7.44 7.21 -15.14
N VAL A 68 6.34 7.55 -14.47
CA VAL A 68 5.70 6.69 -13.45
C VAL A 68 5.13 5.41 -14.06
N GLY A 69 4.57 5.47 -15.26
CA GLY A 69 3.99 4.30 -15.92
C GLY A 69 4.99 3.40 -16.65
N ARG A 70 6.26 3.81 -16.80
CA ARG A 70 7.24 3.09 -17.62
C ARG A 70 7.44 1.67 -17.10
N GLY A 71 7.22 0.68 -17.97
CA GLY A 71 7.43 -0.74 -17.66
C GLY A 71 6.33 -1.40 -16.82
N HIS A 72 5.38 -0.64 -16.28
CA HIS A 72 4.27 -1.20 -15.51
C HIS A 72 3.11 -1.62 -16.43
N TYR A 73 2.66 -2.87 -16.32
CA TYR A 73 1.64 -3.43 -17.22
C TYR A 73 0.32 -2.63 -17.23
N GLU A 74 -0.07 -2.09 -16.07
CA GLU A 74 -1.30 -1.31 -15.89
C GLU A 74 -1.11 0.20 -16.16
N PHE A 75 -0.20 0.85 -15.44
CA PHE A 75 0.00 2.31 -15.48
C PHE A 75 0.68 2.84 -16.76
N SER A 76 1.29 1.98 -17.58
CA SER A 76 1.73 2.35 -18.93
C SER A 76 0.57 2.57 -19.91
N THR A 77 -0.63 2.06 -19.58
CA THR A 77 -1.78 2.09 -20.47
C THR A 77 -2.57 3.39 -20.38
N SER A 78 -3.52 3.54 -21.30
CA SER A 78 -4.50 4.63 -21.31
C SER A 78 -5.81 4.34 -20.59
N LYS A 79 -5.91 3.19 -19.91
CA LYS A 79 -7.12 2.79 -19.19
C LYS A 79 -7.24 3.54 -17.85
N GLN A 80 -8.46 3.60 -17.32
CA GLN A 80 -8.68 4.04 -15.94
C GLN A 80 -8.18 2.96 -14.98
N GLN A 81 -7.62 3.39 -13.85
CA GLN A 81 -6.96 2.51 -12.87
C GLN A 81 -7.46 2.79 -11.46
N ASP A 82 -7.22 1.85 -10.56
CA ASP A 82 -7.54 2.01 -9.14
C ASP A 82 -6.55 2.98 -8.46
N VAL A 83 -7.08 3.90 -7.65
CA VAL A 83 -6.27 4.92 -6.98
C VAL A 83 -5.42 4.37 -5.84
N GLU A 84 -5.86 3.31 -5.18
CA GLU A 84 -5.08 2.69 -4.11
C GLU A 84 -3.84 2.00 -4.68
N GLN A 85 -4.01 1.23 -5.75
CA GLN A 85 -2.89 0.61 -6.48
C GLN A 85 -1.92 1.67 -7.00
N TYR A 86 -2.45 2.78 -7.54
CA TYR A 86 -1.61 3.89 -8.01
C TYR A 86 -0.81 4.55 -6.87
N ILE A 87 -1.40 4.73 -5.68
CA ILE A 87 -0.70 5.28 -4.52
C ILE A 87 0.46 4.36 -4.09
N ARG A 88 0.22 3.04 -4.00
CA ARG A 88 1.27 2.08 -3.65
C ARG A 88 2.43 2.10 -4.65
N HIS A 89 2.11 2.00 -5.94
CA HIS A 89 3.10 2.06 -7.02
C HIS A 89 3.89 3.38 -7.00
N LEU A 90 3.21 4.51 -6.77
CA LEU A 90 3.88 5.80 -6.66
C LEU A 90 4.80 5.85 -5.44
N PHE A 91 4.40 5.32 -4.29
CA PHE A 91 5.24 5.28 -3.09
C PHE A 91 6.45 4.37 -3.24
N GLU A 92 6.31 3.22 -3.91
CA GLU A 92 7.44 2.37 -4.27
C GLU A 92 8.45 3.09 -5.18
N ILE A 93 7.96 3.84 -6.18
CA ILE A 93 8.84 4.65 -7.02
C ILE A 93 9.54 5.73 -6.18
N ILE A 94 8.82 6.41 -5.30
CA ILE A 94 9.42 7.44 -4.43
C ILE A 94 10.46 6.81 -3.52
N ASP A 95 10.20 5.67 -2.90
CA ASP A 95 11.16 4.97 -2.05
C ASP A 95 12.47 4.66 -2.78
N ASN A 96 12.35 4.21 -4.04
CA ASN A 96 13.50 3.87 -4.87
C ASN A 96 14.29 5.10 -5.36
N ASN A 97 13.68 6.29 -5.34
CA ASN A 97 14.28 7.52 -5.87
C ASN A 97 14.52 8.60 -4.78
N ALA A 98 14.06 8.38 -3.56
CA ALA A 98 14.10 9.39 -2.50
C ALA A 98 15.55 9.75 -2.13
N PRO A 99 15.84 11.04 -1.87
CA PRO A 99 17.16 11.44 -1.36
C PRO A 99 17.48 10.73 -0.05
N THR A 100 18.74 10.34 0.15
CA THR A 100 19.18 9.62 1.34
C THR A 100 18.82 10.39 2.60
N GLY A 101 18.04 9.76 3.49
CA GLY A 101 17.61 10.35 4.76
C GLY A 101 16.45 11.33 4.68
N GLN A 102 15.89 11.60 3.49
CA GLN A 102 14.77 12.52 3.29
C GLN A 102 13.65 11.87 2.48
N ASN A 103 13.25 10.65 2.84
CA ASN A 103 12.14 9.98 2.17
C ASN A 103 10.79 10.48 2.72
N PRO A 104 9.97 11.18 1.90
CA PRO A 104 8.70 11.73 2.37
C PRO A 104 7.63 10.67 2.62
N VAL A 105 7.77 9.45 2.08
CA VAL A 105 6.87 8.31 2.35
C VAL A 105 6.91 7.92 3.82
N ASN A 106 7.99 8.23 4.54
CA ASN A 106 8.09 7.97 5.98
C ASN A 106 7.04 8.72 6.82
N ALA A 107 6.42 9.78 6.29
CA ALA A 107 5.32 10.48 6.95
C ALA A 107 4.02 9.66 6.97
N VAL A 108 3.85 8.74 6.00
CA VAL A 108 2.66 7.89 5.85
C VAL A 108 2.91 6.42 6.17
N ARG A 109 4.18 5.99 6.18
CA ARG A 109 4.57 4.61 6.47
C ARG A 109 4.31 4.26 7.93
N PHE A 110 3.69 3.10 8.15
CA PHE A 110 3.42 2.56 9.47
C PHE A 110 3.69 1.06 9.53
N VAL A 111 3.78 0.52 10.75
CA VAL A 111 4.00 -0.91 10.97
C VAL A 111 2.71 -1.54 11.45
N ASN A 112 2.36 -2.66 10.82
CA ASN A 112 1.35 -3.58 11.32
C ASN A 112 2.02 -4.76 12.03
N VAL A 113 1.31 -5.31 13.00
CA VAL A 113 1.73 -6.44 13.82
C VAL A 113 0.70 -7.53 13.67
N ASN A 114 1.10 -8.63 13.04
CA ASN A 114 0.26 -9.82 12.92
C ASN A 114 0.62 -10.84 14.01
N ARG A 115 -0.38 -11.30 14.76
CA ARG A 115 -0.26 -12.31 15.80
C ARG A 115 -0.76 -13.65 15.25
N PHE A 116 0.08 -14.67 15.31
CA PHE A 116 -0.26 -16.05 15.01
C PHE A 116 -0.22 -16.84 16.31
N GLU A 117 -1.25 -17.63 16.59
CA GLU A 117 -1.30 -18.51 17.75
C GLU A 117 -1.48 -19.95 17.29
N ASP A 118 -0.63 -20.84 17.78
CA ASP A 118 -0.82 -22.27 17.59
C ASP A 118 -1.86 -22.79 18.57
N ILE A 119 -2.96 -23.34 18.04
CA ILE A 119 -4.13 -23.77 18.83
C ILE A 119 -3.76 -24.92 19.79
N ALA A 120 -2.79 -25.75 19.43
CA ALA A 120 -2.41 -26.91 20.24
C ALA A 120 -1.50 -26.54 21.43
N SER A 121 -0.49 -25.70 21.18
CA SER A 121 0.52 -25.32 22.16
C SER A 121 0.25 -23.99 22.86
N THR A 122 -0.69 -23.17 22.37
CA THR A 122 -0.98 -21.80 22.83
C THR A 122 0.21 -20.82 22.71
N HIS A 123 1.26 -21.23 22.00
CA HIS A 123 2.41 -20.38 21.74
C HIS A 123 2.09 -19.41 20.60
N VAL A 124 2.75 -18.26 20.61
CA VAL A 124 2.45 -17.15 19.70
C VAL A 124 3.66 -16.72 18.88
N ARG A 125 3.43 -16.27 17.65
CA ARG A 125 4.45 -15.67 16.78
C ARG A 125 3.94 -14.33 16.28
N TYR A 126 4.75 -13.30 16.46
CA TYR A 126 4.45 -11.96 15.97
C TYR A 126 5.26 -11.68 14.71
N ARG A 127 4.60 -11.20 13.66
CA ARG A 127 5.25 -10.69 12.45
C ARG A 127 4.96 -9.21 12.31
N LYS A 128 6.02 -8.42 12.13
CA LYS A 128 5.92 -6.98 11.85
C LYS A 128 6.18 -6.76 10.37
N HIS A 129 5.32 -6.01 9.70
CA HIS A 129 5.53 -5.57 8.32
C HIS A 129 5.12 -4.10 8.20
N ASP A 130 5.77 -3.37 7.30
CA ASP A 130 5.39 -2.00 7.00
C ASP A 130 4.26 -1.93 5.96
N ASP A 131 3.50 -0.86 6.01
CA ASP A 131 2.41 -0.56 5.08
C ASP A 131 2.24 0.97 4.96
N TYR A 132 1.48 1.40 3.96
CA TYR A 132 1.18 2.80 3.67
C TYR A 132 -0.30 3.12 3.78
N ILE A 133 -1.17 2.13 3.62
CA ILE A 133 -2.62 2.30 3.57
C ILE A 133 -3.25 1.23 4.46
N LEU A 134 -4.03 1.65 5.45
CA LEU A 134 -4.78 0.74 6.30
C LEU A 134 -6.10 0.39 5.60
N PRO A 135 -6.30 -0.87 5.16
CA PRO A 135 -7.50 -1.22 4.43
C PRO A 135 -8.60 -1.66 5.40
N LEU A 136 -9.71 -0.94 5.40
CA LEU A 136 -10.86 -1.18 6.25
C LEU A 136 -11.82 -2.19 5.63
N THR A 137 -12.10 -3.24 6.39
CA THR A 137 -13.05 -4.29 6.05
C THR A 137 -14.48 -3.77 6.26
N ILE A 138 -15.33 -3.94 5.24
CA ILE A 138 -16.77 -3.77 5.38
C ILE A 138 -17.34 -5.08 5.92
N PRO A 139 -18.05 -5.08 7.07
CA PRO A 139 -18.63 -6.28 7.66
C PRO A 139 -19.54 -7.02 6.67
N MET A 140 -19.47 -8.35 6.69
CA MET A 140 -20.17 -9.23 5.74
C MET A 140 -21.69 -9.02 5.69
N ALA A 141 -22.32 -8.58 6.78
CA ALA A 141 -23.73 -8.23 6.83
C ALA A 141 -24.13 -7.16 5.80
N TYR A 142 -23.19 -6.28 5.44
CA TYR A 142 -23.38 -5.22 4.45
C TYR A 142 -22.87 -5.62 3.06
N ALA A 143 -21.97 -6.60 2.96
CA ALA A 143 -21.39 -7.06 1.70
C ALA A 143 -22.34 -7.94 0.86
N ARG A 144 -23.31 -8.62 1.49
CA ARG A 144 -24.25 -9.55 0.82
C ARG A 144 -25.50 -8.88 0.23
N GLN A 145 -25.48 -7.59 -0.05
CA GLN A 145 -26.64 -6.88 -0.61
C GLN A 145 -26.97 -7.39 -2.02
N SER A 146 -28.25 -7.63 -2.31
CA SER A 146 -28.69 -7.97 -3.66
C SER A 146 -28.63 -6.74 -4.57
N LYS A 147 -28.41 -6.96 -5.87
CA LYS A 147 -28.40 -5.87 -6.89
C LYS A 147 -29.65 -5.00 -6.84
N ASP A 148 -30.77 -5.60 -6.42
CA ASP A 148 -32.11 -5.03 -6.38
C ASP A 148 -32.44 -4.22 -5.13
N ASP A 149 -31.55 -4.16 -4.12
CA ASP A 149 -31.77 -3.29 -2.96
C ASP A 149 -31.60 -1.82 -3.39
N PRO A 150 -32.67 -1.00 -3.41
CA PRO A 150 -32.59 0.38 -3.88
C PRO A 150 -31.93 1.28 -2.84
N GLU A 151 -31.81 0.84 -1.58
CA GLU A 151 -31.42 1.67 -0.47
C GLU A 151 -29.95 1.44 -0.09
N ARG A 152 -29.18 2.53 -0.03
CA ARG A 152 -27.79 2.47 0.43
C ARG A 152 -27.78 2.32 1.94
N LYS A 153 -27.18 1.24 2.43
CA LYS A 153 -27.03 1.05 3.87
C LYS A 153 -25.92 1.95 4.40
N THR A 154 -26.21 2.61 5.50
CA THR A 154 -25.21 3.39 6.24
C THR A 154 -24.47 2.49 7.21
N ILE A 155 -23.15 2.60 7.25
CA ILE A 155 -22.27 1.90 8.18
C ILE A 155 -21.35 2.89 8.88
N SER A 156 -21.11 2.74 10.18
CA SER A 156 -20.20 3.64 10.88
C SER A 156 -18.73 3.27 10.63
N LEU A 157 -17.84 4.28 10.62
CA LEU A 157 -16.39 4.04 10.56
C LEU A 157 -15.91 3.11 11.69
N LYS A 158 -16.49 3.23 12.89
CA LYS A 158 -16.14 2.39 14.04
C LYS A 158 -16.43 0.91 13.81
N GLU A 159 -17.54 0.58 13.15
CA GLU A 159 -17.86 -0.81 12.79
C GLU A 159 -16.87 -1.38 11.79
N CYS A 160 -16.47 -0.60 10.79
CA CYS A 160 -15.45 -1.01 9.83
C CYS A 160 -14.08 -1.25 10.51
N ILE A 161 -13.69 -0.38 11.44
CA ILE A 161 -12.45 -0.53 12.20
C ILE A 161 -12.52 -1.79 13.08
N SER A 162 -13.61 -1.97 13.83
CA SER A 162 -13.80 -3.17 14.65
C SER A 162 -13.79 -4.44 13.81
N ALA A 163 -14.41 -4.44 12.63
CA ALA A 163 -14.37 -5.58 11.71
C ALA A 163 -12.98 -5.83 11.11
N THR A 164 -12.17 -4.78 10.95
CA THR A 164 -10.78 -4.89 10.48
C THR A 164 -9.88 -5.56 11.52
N PHE A 165 -10.13 -5.30 12.80
CA PHE A 165 -9.34 -5.80 13.92
C PHE A 165 -10.03 -6.92 14.73
N ALA A 166 -11.14 -7.47 14.24
CA ALA A 166 -12.03 -8.36 15.00
C ALA A 166 -11.36 -9.65 15.49
N ASP A 167 -10.51 -10.25 14.66
CA ASP A 167 -9.89 -11.54 14.97
C ASP A 167 -8.64 -11.43 15.86
N GLU A 168 -8.32 -10.23 16.36
CA GLU A 168 -7.08 -9.88 17.10
C GLU A 168 -5.76 -10.27 16.40
N ALA A 169 -5.84 -10.83 15.20
CA ALA A 169 -4.73 -11.31 14.41
C ALA A 169 -3.88 -10.18 13.84
N MET A 170 -4.45 -8.97 13.68
CA MET A 170 -3.76 -7.79 13.19
C MET A 170 -3.93 -6.65 14.20
N LYS A 171 -2.86 -5.93 14.50
CA LYS A 171 -2.83 -4.70 15.31
C LYS A 171 -1.85 -3.71 14.70
N MET A 172 -1.91 -2.45 15.10
CA MET A 172 -0.94 -1.43 14.66
C MET A 172 0.27 -1.40 15.59
N GLY A 173 1.48 -1.51 15.02
CA GLY A 173 2.76 -1.43 15.73
C GLY A 173 3.35 -0.01 15.76
N SER A 174 2.88 0.86 14.88
CA SER A 174 3.19 2.29 14.91
C SER A 174 2.04 3.12 14.32
N PHE A 175 2.01 4.40 14.68
CA PHE A 175 1.04 5.38 14.20
C PHE A 175 1.73 6.47 13.37
N PRO A 176 1.49 6.54 12.04
CA PRO A 176 2.18 7.48 11.15
C PRO A 176 1.69 8.92 11.37
N ASP A 177 2.41 9.90 10.84
CA ASP A 177 2.03 11.32 10.94
C ASP A 177 0.76 11.60 10.14
N TYR A 178 0.65 10.91 9.00
CA TYR A 178 -0.51 10.92 8.11
C TYR A 178 -0.94 9.49 7.83
N LEU A 179 -2.19 9.16 8.12
CA LEU A 179 -2.75 7.83 7.93
C LEU A 179 -3.68 7.82 6.71
N LEU A 180 -3.39 6.93 5.76
CA LEU A 180 -4.29 6.63 4.65
C LEU A 180 -5.19 5.46 5.03
N LEU A 181 -6.51 5.66 4.91
CA LEU A 181 -7.51 4.61 5.09
C LEU A 181 -8.19 4.31 3.76
N GLN A 182 -8.25 3.04 3.37
CA GLN A 182 -9.01 2.62 2.19
C GLN A 182 -10.20 1.79 2.63
N PHE A 183 -11.41 2.08 2.17
CA PHE A 183 -12.52 1.15 2.36
C PHE A 183 -12.51 0.09 1.26
N LYS A 184 -12.54 -1.19 1.64
CA LYS A 184 -12.66 -2.32 0.69
C LYS A 184 -14.07 -2.41 0.11
N ARG A 185 -14.46 -1.40 -0.68
CA ARG A 185 -15.79 -1.25 -1.29
C ARG A 185 -16.02 -2.16 -2.50
N PHE A 186 -15.00 -2.85 -2.99
CA PHE A 186 -15.14 -3.77 -4.12
C PHE A 186 -15.09 -5.21 -3.62
N ALA A 187 -16.09 -5.99 -4.00
CA ALA A 187 -16.20 -7.40 -3.65
C ALA A 187 -16.48 -8.23 -4.89
N TYR A 188 -16.01 -9.49 -4.89
CA TYR A 188 -16.36 -10.45 -5.91
C TYR A 188 -17.70 -11.10 -5.58
N THR A 189 -18.59 -11.16 -6.56
CA THR A 189 -19.84 -11.92 -6.47
C THR A 189 -19.58 -13.41 -6.61
N ALA A 190 -20.58 -14.23 -6.29
CA ALA A 190 -20.50 -15.68 -6.48
C ALA A 190 -20.28 -16.09 -7.95
N THR A 191 -20.58 -15.21 -8.91
CA THR A 191 -20.35 -15.42 -10.34
C THR A 191 -18.96 -14.95 -10.81
N GLY A 192 -18.11 -14.46 -9.89
CA GLY A 192 -16.74 -13.99 -10.19
C GLY A 192 -16.67 -12.56 -10.74
N GLU A 193 -17.79 -11.82 -10.78
CA GLU A 193 -17.81 -10.43 -11.21
C GLU A 193 -17.43 -9.51 -10.04
N GLN A 194 -16.63 -8.48 -10.29
CA GLN A 194 -16.27 -7.49 -9.28
C GLN A 194 -17.32 -6.38 -9.22
N GLU A 195 -17.88 -6.13 -8.04
CA GLU A 195 -18.92 -5.14 -7.83
C GLU A 195 -18.60 -4.17 -6.70
N LYS A 196 -19.00 -2.92 -6.89
CA LYS A 196 -18.91 -1.89 -5.86
C LYS A 196 -20.10 -1.99 -4.91
N LEU A 197 -19.80 -2.22 -3.63
CA LEU A 197 -20.75 -2.22 -2.54
C LEU A 197 -21.43 -0.85 -2.43
N LYS A 198 -22.77 -0.85 -2.46
CA LYS A 198 -23.62 0.33 -2.32
C LYS A 198 -23.79 0.72 -0.85
N VAL A 199 -22.69 1.02 -0.18
CA VAL A 199 -22.68 1.45 1.22
C VAL A 199 -22.24 2.91 1.34
N ASP A 200 -22.92 3.63 2.21
CA ASP A 200 -22.50 4.94 2.66
C ASP A 200 -21.82 4.77 4.01
N VAL A 201 -20.61 5.29 4.16
CA VAL A 201 -19.89 5.18 5.43
C VAL A 201 -20.08 6.47 6.20
N GLU A 202 -20.62 6.41 7.41
CA GLU A 202 -20.63 7.55 8.32
C GLU A 202 -19.22 7.68 8.93
N GLU A 203 -18.43 8.58 8.36
CA GLU A 203 -17.10 8.91 8.86
C GLU A 203 -17.14 9.91 10.01
N VAL A 204 -16.05 9.93 10.78
CA VAL A 204 -15.88 10.86 11.91
C VAL A 204 -14.69 11.78 11.62
N ASP A 205 -14.85 13.07 11.94
CA ASP A 205 -13.78 14.05 11.76
C ASP A 205 -12.58 13.79 12.67
N GLU A 206 -12.80 13.10 13.80
CA GLU A 206 -11.78 12.68 14.74
C GLU A 206 -11.78 11.16 14.88
N LEU A 207 -10.61 10.56 14.82
CA LEU A 207 -10.40 9.12 14.84
C LEU A 207 -9.41 8.76 15.95
N ASP A 208 -9.75 7.77 16.77
CA ASP A 208 -8.87 7.23 17.80
C ASP A 208 -8.65 5.73 17.56
N LEU A 209 -7.41 5.37 17.25
CA LEU A 209 -6.95 4.00 17.00
C LEU A 209 -6.07 3.47 18.14
N THR A 210 -5.94 4.21 19.25
CA THR A 210 -5.06 3.84 20.37
C THR A 210 -5.38 2.45 20.94
N ALA A 211 -6.65 2.05 20.92
CA ALA A 211 -7.10 0.73 21.37
C ALA A 211 -6.58 -0.45 20.52
N TYR A 212 -6.15 -0.19 19.28
CA TYR A 212 -5.67 -1.19 18.33
C TYR A 212 -4.13 -1.25 18.25
N TYR A 213 -3.45 -0.63 19.21
CA TYR A 213 -1.99 -0.66 19.31
C TYR A 213 -1.47 -2.00 19.85
N SER A 214 -0.29 -2.43 19.38
CA SER A 214 0.44 -3.57 19.93
C SER A 214 1.95 -3.39 19.85
N GLU A 215 2.65 -3.59 20.97
CA GLU A 215 4.12 -3.64 21.01
C GLU A 215 4.69 -4.98 20.51
N GLY A 216 3.83 -6.00 20.39
CA GLY A 216 4.19 -7.39 20.09
C GLY A 216 3.84 -8.31 21.24
N LEU A 217 4.78 -9.18 21.62
CA LEU A 217 4.62 -10.20 22.66
C LEU A 217 4.13 -9.60 23.99
N GLN A 218 3.03 -10.12 24.51
CA GLN A 218 2.43 -9.64 25.75
C GLN A 218 2.99 -10.37 26.98
N PRO A 219 2.96 -9.74 28.18
CA PRO A 219 3.36 -10.40 29.41
C PRO A 219 2.52 -11.67 29.67
N GLY A 220 3.17 -12.84 29.72
CA GLY A 220 2.53 -14.12 29.96
C GLY A 220 2.34 -15.00 28.71
N GLU A 221 2.59 -14.48 27.51
CA GLU A 221 2.62 -15.27 26.29
C GLU A 221 3.97 -15.97 26.11
N GLN A 222 3.94 -17.20 25.58
CA GLN A 222 5.15 -17.93 25.20
C GLN A 222 5.35 -17.83 23.69
N ALA A 223 6.52 -17.35 23.27
CA ALA A 223 6.83 -17.27 21.85
C ALA A 223 6.95 -18.69 21.27
N LEU A 224 6.32 -18.93 20.12
CA LEU A 224 6.57 -20.12 19.32
C LEU A 224 8.09 -20.23 19.12
N PRO A 225 8.65 -21.44 19.15
CA PRO A 225 10.01 -21.65 18.70
C PRO A 225 10.16 -20.93 17.36
N ASP A 226 11.24 -20.19 17.20
CA ASP A 226 11.65 -19.83 15.86
C ASP A 226 11.68 -21.16 15.11
N ASP A 227 10.86 -21.29 14.05
CA ASP A 227 11.28 -22.21 13.00
C ASP A 227 12.73 -21.82 12.80
N ASP A 228 13.66 -22.77 12.86
CA ASP A 228 14.95 -22.55 12.25
C ASP A 228 14.57 -21.92 10.91
N GLN A 229 14.70 -20.59 10.80
CA GLN A 229 14.71 -19.93 9.50
C GLN A 229 15.63 -20.87 8.77
N PRO A 230 15.26 -21.45 7.62
CA PRO A 230 16.25 -22.15 6.86
C PRO A 230 17.33 -21.08 6.70
N LYS A 231 18.39 -21.16 7.54
CA LYS A 231 19.66 -20.50 7.35
C LYS A 231 19.80 -20.77 5.88
N LYS A 232 19.86 -19.73 5.05
CA LYS A 232 20.04 -19.93 3.61
C LYS A 232 21.27 -20.82 3.53
N THR A 233 21.06 -22.13 3.48
CA THR A 233 22.11 -23.10 3.40
C THR A 233 22.48 -22.86 1.98
N GLU A 234 23.63 -22.23 1.77
CA GLU A 234 24.15 -22.01 0.43
C GLU A 234 24.04 -23.35 -0.27
N VAL A 235 23.20 -23.37 -1.29
CA VAL A 235 22.88 -24.59 -2.00
C VAL A 235 24.14 -24.94 -2.76
N ASP A 236 24.70 -26.11 -2.51
CA ASP A 236 25.89 -26.54 -3.24
C ASP A 236 25.49 -26.81 -4.70
N GLU A 237 25.84 -25.88 -5.57
CA GLU A 237 25.52 -25.93 -7.01
C GLU A 237 26.15 -27.16 -7.69
N ASN A 238 27.19 -27.79 -7.11
CA ASN A 238 27.72 -29.05 -7.63
C ASN A 238 26.76 -30.23 -7.39
N ILE A 239 26.09 -30.26 -6.23
CA ILE A 239 25.09 -31.29 -5.91
C ILE A 239 23.85 -31.06 -6.80
N VAL A 240 23.44 -29.80 -6.99
CA VAL A 240 22.36 -29.45 -7.92
C VAL A 240 22.70 -29.91 -9.34
N ALA A 241 23.90 -29.60 -9.84
CA ALA A 241 24.35 -30.00 -11.17
C ALA A 241 24.33 -31.53 -11.36
N GLN A 242 24.73 -32.31 -10.34
CA GLN A 242 24.69 -33.77 -10.38
C GLN A 242 23.26 -34.32 -10.48
N ILE A 243 22.31 -33.73 -9.77
CA ILE A 243 20.90 -34.15 -9.80
C ILE A 243 20.25 -33.75 -11.13
N THR A 244 20.51 -32.53 -11.62
CA THR A 244 19.95 -32.03 -12.89
C THR A 244 20.59 -32.66 -14.12
N ALA A 245 21.76 -33.30 -13.99
CA ALA A 245 22.37 -34.07 -15.07
C ALA A 245 21.58 -35.34 -15.40
N MET A 246 20.67 -35.76 -14.51
CA MET A 246 19.68 -36.79 -14.80
C MET A 246 18.49 -36.08 -15.47
N ASP A 247 18.27 -36.35 -16.75
CA ASP A 247 17.44 -35.65 -17.76
C ASP A 247 15.94 -35.41 -17.42
N MET A 248 15.53 -35.52 -16.15
CA MET A 248 14.13 -35.45 -15.70
C MET A 248 13.91 -34.64 -14.40
N VAL A 249 14.92 -33.96 -13.84
CA VAL A 249 14.75 -33.15 -12.62
C VAL A 249 14.83 -31.66 -12.94
N ASP A 250 13.76 -30.92 -12.60
CA ASP A 250 13.73 -29.46 -12.69
C ASP A 250 14.77 -28.79 -11.77
N LEU A 251 15.40 -27.71 -12.24
CA LEU A 251 16.47 -27.02 -11.51
C LEU A 251 15.99 -26.45 -10.16
N ASN A 252 14.76 -25.97 -10.07
CA ASN A 252 14.22 -25.43 -8.83
C ASN A 252 13.85 -26.57 -7.87
N ALA A 253 13.33 -27.68 -8.38
CA ALA A 253 13.12 -28.89 -7.60
C ALA A 253 14.43 -29.43 -7.00
N ALA A 254 15.50 -29.50 -7.80
CA ALA A 254 16.83 -29.91 -7.34
C ALA A 254 17.38 -28.97 -6.26
N ARG A 255 17.28 -27.65 -6.45
CA ARG A 255 17.70 -26.65 -5.43
C ARG A 255 16.92 -26.76 -4.12
N ARG A 256 15.61 -27.03 -4.18
CA ARG A 256 14.79 -27.27 -2.99
C ARG A 256 15.20 -28.54 -2.27
N ALA A 257 15.37 -29.66 -2.98
CA ALA A 257 15.76 -30.93 -2.41
C ALA A 257 17.14 -30.86 -1.71
N VAL A 258 18.11 -30.19 -2.34
CA VAL A 258 19.44 -29.96 -1.75
C VAL A 258 19.36 -29.09 -0.49
N ARG A 259 18.48 -28.08 -0.50
CA ARG A 259 18.24 -27.21 0.67
C ARG A 259 17.62 -27.97 1.84
N ILE A 260 16.62 -28.80 1.57
CA ILE A 260 15.88 -29.58 2.59
C ILE A 260 16.79 -30.66 3.18
N THR A 261 17.58 -31.32 2.34
CA THR A 261 18.57 -32.32 2.77
C THR A 261 19.86 -31.70 3.32
N LYS A 262 19.93 -30.36 3.44
CA LYS A 262 21.07 -29.62 4.02
C LYS A 262 22.42 -29.99 3.39
N ASN A 263 22.48 -30.07 2.06
CA ASN A 263 23.67 -30.45 1.28
C ASN A 263 24.23 -31.85 1.62
N ALA A 264 23.39 -32.80 2.06
CA ALA A 264 23.82 -34.16 2.44
C ALA A 264 24.26 -35.05 1.25
N GLY A 265 24.35 -34.51 0.03
CA GLY A 265 24.76 -35.22 -1.19
C GLY A 265 23.62 -35.44 -2.19
N ALA A 266 23.98 -35.81 -3.42
CA ALA A 266 23.02 -35.97 -4.54
C ALA A 266 22.02 -37.12 -4.31
N GLU A 267 22.46 -38.22 -3.69
CA GLU A 267 21.62 -39.38 -3.41
C GLU A 267 20.51 -39.08 -2.38
N ALA A 268 20.86 -38.37 -1.31
CA ALA A 268 19.89 -37.95 -0.29
C ALA A 268 18.83 -36.99 -0.88
N ALA A 269 19.27 -36.02 -1.69
CA ALA A 269 18.37 -35.10 -2.36
C ALA A 269 17.50 -35.79 -3.42
N MET A 270 18.02 -36.79 -4.13
CA MET A 270 17.22 -37.58 -5.09
C MET A 270 16.18 -38.44 -4.38
N ASN A 271 16.52 -39.10 -3.27
CA ASN A 271 15.55 -39.87 -2.49
C ASN A 271 14.43 -38.98 -1.97
N TYR A 272 14.75 -37.76 -1.52
CA TYR A 272 13.73 -36.78 -1.14
C TYR A 272 12.81 -36.40 -2.32
N LEU A 273 13.35 -36.18 -3.52
CA LEU A 273 12.56 -35.87 -4.71
C LEU A 273 11.62 -37.01 -5.12
N LEU A 274 12.07 -38.26 -4.99
CA LEU A 274 11.25 -39.44 -5.32
C LEU A 274 10.12 -39.65 -4.31
N ASP A 275 10.39 -39.45 -3.01
CA ASP A 275 9.39 -39.60 -1.95
C ASP A 275 8.34 -38.48 -1.95
N HIS A 276 8.65 -37.33 -2.56
CA HIS A 276 7.79 -36.14 -2.59
C HIS A 276 7.45 -35.71 -4.04
N PHE A 277 7.49 -36.65 -4.99
CA PHE A 277 7.27 -36.39 -6.41
C PHE A 277 5.87 -35.84 -6.72
N ASP A 278 4.87 -36.21 -5.92
CA ASP A 278 3.48 -35.77 -6.05
C ASP A 278 3.13 -34.52 -5.21
N ASP A 279 4.04 -34.09 -4.32
CA ASP A 279 3.84 -32.91 -3.44
C ASP A 279 4.27 -31.60 -4.09
N VAL A 280 4.53 -31.58 -5.41
CA VAL A 280 4.93 -30.38 -6.14
C VAL A 280 3.73 -29.43 -6.23
N PRO A 281 3.72 -28.29 -5.51
CA PRO A 281 2.74 -27.27 -5.78
C PRO A 281 3.06 -26.71 -7.16
N MET A 282 2.07 -26.68 -8.05
CA MET A 282 2.14 -25.83 -9.23
C MET A 282 2.30 -24.40 -8.74
N GLU A 283 3.39 -23.77 -9.17
CA GLU A 283 3.73 -22.37 -8.94
C GLU A 283 4.03 -22.04 -7.46
N ASP A 284 5.28 -21.66 -7.22
CA ASP A 284 5.49 -20.49 -6.37
C ASP A 284 4.66 -19.38 -7.06
N GLU A 285 3.42 -19.16 -6.63
CA GLU A 285 2.85 -17.82 -6.73
C GLU A 285 3.95 -16.89 -6.23
N PRO A 286 4.23 -15.76 -6.90
CA PRO A 286 5.18 -14.82 -6.35
C PRO A 286 4.66 -14.50 -4.98
N ALA A 287 5.28 -15.08 -3.95
CA ALA A 287 5.09 -14.67 -2.58
C ALA A 287 5.30 -13.18 -2.69
N ALA A 288 4.19 -12.42 -2.54
CA ALA A 288 4.23 -10.99 -2.49
C ALA A 288 5.47 -10.69 -1.68
N GLN A 289 6.43 -9.99 -2.28
CA GLN A 289 7.72 -9.73 -1.67
C GLN A 289 7.41 -8.98 -0.39
N THR A 290 7.18 -9.74 0.66
CA THR A 290 6.98 -9.30 2.01
C THR A 290 8.41 -9.03 2.37
N THR A 291 8.77 -7.78 2.16
CA THR A 291 9.93 -7.12 2.70
C THR A 291 10.21 -7.78 4.04
N GLY A 292 11.25 -8.63 4.08
CA GLY A 292 11.77 -9.14 5.35
C GLY A 292 12.02 -7.92 6.24
N PRO A 293 11.94 -8.05 7.58
CA PRO A 293 11.80 -6.92 8.50
C PRO A 293 12.83 -5.85 8.17
N THR A 294 12.39 -4.87 7.39
CA THR A 294 13.21 -3.73 7.04
C THR A 294 13.23 -2.95 8.33
N ASN A 295 14.43 -2.74 8.85
CA ASN A 295 14.65 -1.86 10.00
C ASN A 295 14.44 -0.40 9.53
N VAL A 296 13.29 -0.12 8.92
CA VAL A 296 12.86 1.21 8.50
C VAL A 296 12.52 1.93 9.78
N GLN A 297 13.23 3.02 10.05
CA GLN A 297 12.82 3.95 11.10
C GLN A 297 11.47 4.54 10.70
N VAL A 298 10.39 3.95 11.21
CA VAL A 298 9.03 4.47 11.08
C VAL A 298 8.76 5.49 12.19
N ARG A 299 8.05 6.56 11.85
CA ARG A 299 7.59 7.53 12.84
C ARG A 299 6.46 6.88 13.66
N ASN A 300 6.43 7.19 14.95
CA ASN A 300 5.38 6.71 15.85
C ASN A 300 4.93 7.84 16.78
N GLY A 301 3.66 7.85 17.15
CA GLY A 301 3.07 8.90 17.98
C GLY A 301 1.72 8.48 18.56
N SER A 302 0.87 9.47 18.87
CA SER A 302 -0.51 9.24 19.32
C SER A 302 -1.33 8.49 18.26
N GLY A 303 -2.19 7.56 18.67
CA GLY A 303 -3.17 6.91 17.78
C GLY A 303 -4.35 7.80 17.42
N LYS A 304 -4.25 9.13 17.59
CA LYS A 304 -5.34 10.09 17.46
C LYS A 304 -5.16 10.93 16.21
N TYR A 305 -6.22 11.07 15.44
CA TYR A 305 -6.19 11.66 14.12
C TYR A 305 -7.38 12.58 13.86
N ARG A 306 -7.19 13.50 12.90
CA ARG A 306 -8.22 14.37 12.34
C ARG A 306 -8.27 14.25 10.82
N LEU A 307 -9.47 14.27 10.25
CA LEU A 307 -9.65 14.19 8.79
C LEU A 307 -9.14 15.46 8.09
N ASP A 308 -8.19 15.29 7.16
CA ASP A 308 -7.58 16.36 6.36
C ASP A 308 -7.93 16.26 4.86
N GLY A 309 -8.38 15.08 4.39
CA GLY A 309 -8.75 14.90 2.99
C GLY A 309 -9.37 13.55 2.68
N PHE A 310 -10.00 13.43 1.52
CA PHE A 310 -10.46 12.14 0.99
C PHE A 310 -10.58 12.17 -0.54
N ILE A 311 -10.40 11.02 -1.17
CA ILE A 311 -10.60 10.77 -2.59
C ILE A 311 -11.91 10.01 -2.74
N SER A 312 -12.79 10.48 -3.60
CA SER A 312 -14.04 9.81 -3.95
C SER A 312 -13.94 9.20 -5.34
N HIS A 313 -14.46 7.99 -5.49
CA HIS A 313 -14.66 7.35 -6.80
C HIS A 313 -16.14 7.41 -7.17
N ILE A 314 -16.45 8.10 -8.26
CA ILE A 314 -17.79 8.25 -8.81
C ILE A 314 -17.91 7.26 -9.98
N GLY A 315 -18.47 6.10 -9.73
CA GLY A 315 -18.58 5.01 -10.70
C GLY A 315 -19.01 3.71 -10.04
N SER A 316 -19.42 2.74 -10.86
CA SER A 316 -19.87 1.40 -10.43
C SER A 316 -18.79 0.32 -10.53
N SER A 317 -17.69 0.58 -11.26
CA SER A 317 -16.58 -0.37 -11.46
C SER A 317 -15.22 0.30 -11.16
N PRO A 318 -14.19 -0.43 -10.70
CA PRO A 318 -12.83 0.10 -10.60
C PRO A 318 -12.27 0.58 -11.95
N SER A 319 -12.65 -0.09 -13.04
CA SER A 319 -12.15 0.19 -14.40
C SER A 319 -12.92 1.28 -15.13
N SER A 320 -13.96 1.85 -14.51
CA SER A 320 -14.74 2.96 -15.07
C SER A 320 -15.37 3.84 -13.98
N GLY A 321 -15.13 5.14 -14.08
CA GLY A 321 -15.63 6.14 -13.15
C GLY A 321 -14.87 7.45 -13.26
N HIS A 322 -14.94 8.22 -12.18
CA HIS A 322 -14.31 9.53 -12.08
C HIS A 322 -13.79 9.73 -10.66
N TYR A 323 -12.51 10.09 -10.53
CA TYR A 323 -11.89 10.37 -9.23
C TYR A 323 -11.87 11.87 -8.97
N VAL A 324 -12.31 12.26 -7.79
CA VAL A 324 -12.20 13.65 -7.29
C VAL A 324 -11.60 13.62 -5.90
N VAL A 325 -10.89 14.67 -5.53
CA VAL A 325 -10.30 14.78 -4.18
C VAL A 325 -10.82 16.01 -3.46
N HIS A 326 -11.20 15.82 -2.20
CA HIS A 326 -11.53 16.89 -1.28
C HIS A 326 -10.39 17.04 -0.28
N LEU A 327 -9.88 18.25 -0.12
CA LEU A 327 -8.79 18.55 0.81
C LEU A 327 -9.15 19.76 1.67
N LYS A 328 -8.78 19.69 2.94
CA LYS A 328 -8.93 20.79 3.87
C LYS A 328 -7.65 21.63 3.88
N LYS A 329 -7.76 22.93 3.61
CA LYS A 329 -6.67 23.90 3.65
C LYS A 329 -7.09 25.10 4.49
N ASN A 330 -6.34 25.42 5.54
CA ASN A 330 -6.62 26.52 6.45
C ASN A 330 -8.06 26.52 7.01
N GLY A 331 -8.61 25.34 7.28
CA GLY A 331 -9.98 25.16 7.78
C GLY A 331 -11.08 25.14 6.70
N THR A 332 -10.77 25.54 5.47
CA THR A 332 -11.70 25.54 4.32
C THR A 332 -11.51 24.28 3.47
N TRP A 333 -12.61 23.68 3.03
CA TRP A 333 -12.59 22.53 2.15
C TRP A 333 -12.63 22.93 0.69
N TYR A 334 -11.81 22.27 -0.12
CA TYR A 334 -11.76 22.45 -1.57
C TYR A 334 -11.97 21.11 -2.25
N ILE A 335 -12.76 21.13 -3.33
CA ILE A 335 -12.86 20.03 -4.28
C ILE A 335 -11.91 20.30 -5.45
N TYR A 336 -11.10 19.29 -5.79
CA TYR A 336 -10.26 19.27 -6.97
C TYR A 336 -10.82 18.20 -7.90
N ASN A 337 -11.43 18.68 -8.99
CA ASN A 337 -12.01 17.88 -10.05
C ASN A 337 -11.26 18.21 -11.34
N ASP A 338 -10.14 17.52 -11.55
CA ASP A 338 -9.18 17.78 -12.61
C ASP A 338 -8.73 19.26 -12.64
N GLU A 339 -9.04 19.98 -13.72
CA GLU A 339 -8.74 21.40 -13.90
C GLU A 339 -9.65 22.33 -13.06
N LYS A 340 -10.75 21.81 -12.51
CA LYS A 340 -11.73 22.59 -11.77
C LYS A 340 -11.45 22.50 -10.27
N VAL A 341 -11.09 23.63 -9.68
CA VAL A 341 -10.92 23.78 -8.23
C VAL A 341 -12.00 24.70 -7.70
N ALA A 342 -12.72 24.26 -6.68
CA ALA A 342 -13.79 25.05 -6.05
C ALA A 342 -13.82 24.86 -4.54
N VAL A 343 -14.37 25.83 -3.82
CA VAL A 343 -14.70 25.67 -2.40
C VAL A 343 -15.85 24.66 -2.29
N SER A 344 -15.67 23.64 -1.48
CA SER A 344 -16.69 22.61 -1.23
C SER A 344 -17.47 22.94 0.04
N GLN A 345 -18.77 23.24 -0.11
CA GLN A 345 -19.66 23.56 1.01
C GLN A 345 -20.31 22.30 1.60
N ASN A 346 -20.73 21.37 0.73
CA ASN A 346 -21.36 20.11 1.11
C ASN A 346 -20.42 18.96 0.76
N LEU A 347 -19.82 18.35 1.78
CA LEU A 347 -18.82 17.32 1.58
C LEU A 347 -19.49 15.95 1.47
N PRO A 348 -19.34 15.23 0.35
CA PRO A 348 -19.84 13.87 0.21
C PRO A 348 -18.86 12.89 0.87
N LYS A 349 -18.53 13.14 2.13
CA LYS A 349 -17.51 12.39 2.85
C LYS A 349 -17.85 10.91 2.90
N SER A 350 -19.13 10.55 3.05
CA SER A 350 -19.60 9.15 3.10
C SER A 350 -19.37 8.35 1.82
N LEU A 351 -19.03 9.02 0.71
CA LEU A 351 -18.71 8.43 -0.59
C LEU A 351 -17.20 8.30 -0.83
N GLY A 352 -16.37 8.73 0.12
CA GLY A 352 -14.92 8.61 0.00
C GLY A 352 -14.50 7.14 -0.11
N TYR A 353 -13.49 6.91 -0.94
CA TYR A 353 -12.84 5.63 -1.16
C TYR A 353 -11.54 5.52 -0.35
N VAL A 354 -10.68 6.55 -0.45
CA VAL A 354 -9.43 6.68 0.32
C VAL A 354 -9.47 7.96 1.14
N TYR A 355 -9.16 7.89 2.43
CA TYR A 355 -9.20 9.02 3.35
C TYR A 355 -7.81 9.29 3.88
N LEU A 356 -7.51 10.58 4.10
CA LEU A 356 -6.27 11.04 4.69
C LEU A 356 -6.57 11.69 6.04
N TYR A 357 -5.96 11.11 7.07
CA TYR A 357 -6.06 11.53 8.45
C TYR A 357 -4.70 12.05 8.92
N LYS A 358 -4.67 13.21 9.58
CA LYS A 358 -3.47 13.81 10.17
C LYS A 358 -3.45 13.56 11.68
N ARG A 359 -2.31 13.12 12.21
CA ARG A 359 -2.13 12.87 13.64
C ARG A 359 -2.25 14.17 14.44
N VAL A 360 -2.95 14.11 15.58
CA VAL A 360 -3.23 15.24 16.48
C VAL A 360 -2.23 15.31 17.63
#